data_AF-A0AAN9TTL3-F1
#
_entry.id   AF-A0AAN9TTL3-F1
#
_cell.length_a   1.000
_cell.length_b   1.000
_cell.length_c   1.000
_cell.angle_alpha   90.00
_cell.angle_beta   90.00
_cell.angle_gamma   90.00
#
_symmetry.space_group_name_H-M   'P 1'
#
loop_
_entity.id
_entity.type
_entity.pdbx_description
1 polymer ?
#
loop_
_entity_poly.entity_id
_entity_poly.type
_entity_poly.pdbx_seq_one_letter_code
_entity_poly.pdbx_strand_id
1 'polypeptide(L)'
;MPYLLKSLRNNFLIHDFQYLDKIARFDDIQKTYDIDVKNDSAQALRRITKAHLEPDNFAKMSVKLAAQLFSPSVSLTIRTVLQTGESISPPAKHTASFVELVNDVFDILNSRQLFHNNPLKTALTKSASNKSFDIFKKTSQCFINLKQLVNKNHKGCMVRPYCFNGLVQTINGVLELFENEKDEADFSHFLTN
;
A
#
# COMPACT_ATOMS: atom_id res chain seq x y z
N MET A 1 11.76 -4.94 1.48
CA MET A 1 10.36 -4.57 1.17
C MET A 1 9.32 -5.69 1.24
N PRO A 2 9.50 -6.87 0.61
CA PRO A 2 8.46 -7.91 0.58
C PRO A 2 7.93 -8.35 1.96
N TYR A 3 8.82 -8.44 2.96
CA TYR A 3 8.44 -8.78 4.32
C TYR A 3 7.65 -7.68 5.03
N LEU A 4 7.98 -6.40 4.77
CA LEU A 4 7.26 -5.26 5.34
C LEU A 4 5.83 -5.20 4.82
N LEU A 5 5.62 -5.46 3.53
CA LEU A 5 4.27 -5.51 2.94
C LEU A 5 3.41 -6.62 3.56
N LYS A 6 4.00 -7.81 3.78
CA LYS A 6 3.30 -8.91 4.48
C LYS A 6 2.93 -8.53 5.90
N SER A 7 3.86 -7.97 6.65
CA SER A 7 3.62 -7.53 8.02
C SER A 7 2.53 -6.44 8.07
N LEU A 8 2.60 -5.46 7.16
CA LEU A 8 1.59 -4.41 7.03
C LEU A 8 0.20 -5.01 6.79
N ARG A 9 0.08 -5.92 5.81
CA ARG A 9 -1.16 -6.64 5.53
C ARG A 9 -1.66 -7.41 6.75
N ASN A 10 -0.80 -8.17 7.42
CA ASN A 10 -1.20 -8.99 8.57
C ASN A 10 -1.71 -8.14 9.74
N ASN A 11 -1.14 -6.95 9.97
CA ASN A 11 -1.68 -6.01 10.95
C ASN A 11 -3.01 -5.41 10.47
N PHE A 12 -3.12 -5.07 9.19
CA PHE A 12 -4.32 -4.46 8.62
C PHE A 12 -5.55 -5.37 8.67
N LEU A 13 -5.37 -6.69 8.50
CA LEU A 13 -6.45 -7.68 8.64
C LEU A 13 -7.10 -7.70 10.03
N ILE A 14 -6.36 -7.29 11.06
CA ILE A 14 -6.80 -7.39 12.46
C ILE A 14 -7.16 -6.00 13.01
N HIS A 15 -6.49 -4.96 12.54
CA HIS A 15 -6.54 -3.63 13.11
C HIS A 15 -6.75 -2.57 12.02
N ASP A 16 -7.64 -1.63 12.32
CA ASP A 16 -7.80 -0.42 11.51
C ASP A 16 -6.59 0.49 11.69
N PHE A 17 -6.29 1.26 10.65
CA PHE A 17 -5.14 2.17 10.64
C PHE A 17 -5.60 3.62 10.64
N GLN A 18 -5.08 4.41 11.57
CA GLN A 18 -5.27 5.85 11.61
C GLN A 18 -4.03 6.57 11.07
N TYR A 19 -4.23 7.47 10.12
CA TYR A 19 -3.19 8.31 9.52
C TYR A 19 -3.74 9.69 9.18
N LEU A 20 -3.06 10.77 9.61
CA LEU A 20 -3.44 12.16 9.28
C LEU A 20 -4.95 12.44 9.51
N ASP A 21 -5.47 12.01 10.67
CA ASP A 21 -6.89 12.10 11.07
C ASP A 21 -7.90 11.34 10.17
N LYS A 22 -7.40 10.48 9.29
CA LYS A 22 -8.17 9.56 8.46
C LYS A 22 -8.06 8.15 9.02
N ILE A 23 -9.07 7.33 8.76
CA ILE A 23 -9.08 5.92 9.15
C ILE A 23 -9.19 5.09 7.87
N ALA A 24 -8.24 4.18 7.67
CA ALA A 24 -8.35 3.09 6.73
C ALA A 24 -8.84 1.85 7.48
N ARG A 25 -9.90 1.23 6.97
CA ARG A 25 -10.52 0.05 7.58
C ARG A 25 -10.42 -1.12 6.63
N PHE A 26 -10.10 -2.29 7.17
CA PHE A 26 -10.10 -3.51 6.37
C PHE A 26 -11.52 -3.92 5.95
N ASP A 27 -12.50 -3.63 6.80
CA ASP A 27 -13.93 -3.84 6.54
C ASP A 27 -14.41 -3.14 5.25
N ASP A 28 -13.85 -1.99 4.89
CA ASP A 28 -14.18 -1.31 3.62
C ASP A 28 -13.78 -2.16 2.40
N ILE A 29 -12.64 -2.87 2.47
CA ILE A 29 -12.19 -3.78 1.40
C ILE A 29 -13.11 -5.00 1.33
N GLN A 30 -13.47 -5.58 2.47
CA GLN A 30 -14.35 -6.74 2.52
C GLN A 30 -15.73 -6.43 1.93
N LYS A 31 -16.34 -5.30 2.33
CA LYS A 31 -17.61 -4.84 1.75
C LYS A 31 -17.51 -4.58 0.25
N THR A 32 -16.42 -3.96 -0.20
CA THR A 32 -16.18 -3.73 -1.63
C THR A 32 -16.13 -5.03 -2.41
N TYR A 33 -15.44 -6.05 -1.88
CA TYR A 33 -15.37 -7.37 -2.48
C TYR A 33 -16.74 -8.04 -2.55
N ASP A 34 -17.53 -7.98 -1.46
CA ASP A 34 -18.86 -8.59 -1.43
C ASP A 34 -19.84 -7.94 -2.41
N ILE A 35 -19.67 -6.64 -2.67
CA ILE A 35 -20.45 -5.90 -3.67
C ILE A 35 -19.98 -6.28 -5.09
N ASP A 36 -18.68 -6.28 -5.35
CA ASP A 36 -18.10 -6.61 -6.66
C ASP A 36 -18.43 -8.05 -7.09
N VAL A 37 -18.38 -9.02 -6.18
CA VAL A 37 -18.71 -10.42 -6.47
C VAL A 37 -20.18 -10.62 -6.83
N LYS A 38 -21.09 -9.82 -6.26
CA LYS A 38 -22.52 -9.85 -6.59
C LYS A 38 -22.84 -9.20 -7.94
N ASN A 39 -21.90 -8.49 -8.55
CA ASN A 39 -22.09 -7.89 -9.85
C ASN A 39 -21.98 -8.96 -10.94
N ASP A 40 -23.12 -9.36 -11.50
CA ASP A 40 -23.20 -10.37 -12.55
C ASP A 40 -22.62 -9.90 -13.90
N SER A 41 -22.50 -8.59 -14.12
CA SER A 41 -22.07 -8.04 -15.41
C SER A 41 -20.55 -7.99 -15.55
N ALA A 42 -19.86 -7.41 -14.56
CA ALA A 42 -18.41 -7.27 -14.58
C ALA A 42 -17.82 -7.19 -13.17
N GLN A 43 -17.00 -8.17 -12.84
CA GLN A 43 -16.21 -8.18 -11.61
C GLN A 43 -14.84 -7.52 -11.86
N ALA A 44 -14.53 -6.49 -11.08
CA ALA A 44 -13.25 -5.78 -11.13
C ALA A 44 -12.16 -6.49 -10.31
N LEU A 45 -12.53 -7.21 -9.24
CA LEU A 45 -11.61 -7.83 -8.28
C LEU A 45 -11.35 -9.32 -8.56
N ARG A 46 -11.26 -9.72 -9.83
CA ARG A 46 -11.08 -11.14 -10.26
C ARG A 46 -9.86 -11.85 -9.66
N ARG A 47 -8.85 -11.09 -9.21
CA ARG A 47 -7.61 -11.62 -8.63
C ARG A 47 -7.67 -11.77 -7.11
N ILE A 48 -8.65 -11.12 -6.47
CA ILE A 48 -8.91 -11.22 -5.05
C ILE A 48 -9.77 -12.45 -4.82
N THR A 49 -9.45 -13.18 -3.77
CA THR A 49 -10.13 -14.42 -3.39
C THR A 49 -10.32 -14.42 -1.88
N LYS A 50 -11.11 -15.36 -1.36
CA LYS A 50 -11.26 -15.55 0.09
C LYS A 50 -9.93 -15.68 0.83
N ALA A 51 -8.90 -16.27 0.21
CA ALA A 51 -7.56 -16.39 0.80
C ALA A 51 -6.85 -15.04 1.03
N HIS A 52 -7.31 -13.95 0.39
CA HIS A 52 -6.82 -12.60 0.65
C HIS A 52 -7.49 -11.98 1.88
N LEU A 53 -8.79 -12.26 2.08
CA LEU A 53 -9.60 -11.69 3.14
C LEU A 53 -9.46 -12.46 4.45
N GLU A 54 -9.45 -13.79 4.36
CA GLU A 54 -9.34 -14.72 5.47
C GLU A 54 -8.16 -15.68 5.21
N PRO A 55 -6.92 -15.18 5.28
CA PRO A 55 -5.75 -16.00 4.99
C PRO A 55 -5.48 -17.02 6.10
N ASP A 56 -5.23 -18.26 5.71
CA ASP A 56 -4.63 -19.27 6.58
C ASP A 56 -3.14 -18.95 6.89
N ASN A 57 -2.49 -19.80 7.68
CA ASN A 57 -1.10 -19.57 8.08
C ASN A 57 -0.12 -19.53 6.90
N PHE A 58 -0.38 -20.30 5.84
CA PHE A 58 0.46 -20.30 4.64
C PHE A 58 0.21 -19.06 3.77
N ALA A 59 -1.05 -18.66 3.60
CA ALA A 59 -1.48 -17.46 2.91
C ALA A 59 -0.99 -16.19 3.61
N LYS A 60 -0.87 -16.18 4.94
CA LYS A 60 -0.22 -15.10 5.71
C LYS A 60 1.25 -14.88 5.35
N MET A 61 1.93 -15.92 4.85
CA MET A 61 3.32 -15.85 4.42
C MET A 61 3.50 -15.45 2.95
N SER A 62 2.42 -15.45 2.17
CA SER A 62 2.46 -15.10 0.75
C SER A 62 2.57 -13.58 0.54
N VAL A 63 3.67 -13.14 -0.07
CA VAL A 63 3.86 -11.75 -0.52
C VAL A 63 2.90 -11.43 -1.66
N LYS A 64 2.65 -12.42 -2.54
CA LYS A 64 1.76 -12.27 -3.69
C LYS A 64 0.35 -11.85 -3.26
N LEU A 65 -0.22 -12.53 -2.26
CA LEU A 65 -1.56 -12.19 -1.75
C LEU A 65 -1.57 -10.79 -1.11
N ALA A 66 -0.51 -10.41 -0.39
CA ALA A 66 -0.41 -9.08 0.19
C ALA A 66 -0.33 -7.97 -0.89
N ALA A 67 0.48 -8.18 -1.94
CA ALA A 67 0.60 -7.24 -3.06
C ALA A 67 -0.69 -7.14 -3.89
N GLN A 68 -1.42 -8.25 -4.07
CA GLN A 68 -2.72 -8.23 -4.74
C GLN A 68 -3.77 -7.48 -3.92
N LEU A 69 -3.77 -7.62 -2.60
CA LEU A 69 -4.67 -6.87 -1.71
C LEU A 69 -4.40 -5.35 -1.78
N PHE A 70 -3.14 -4.95 -1.83
CA PHE A 70 -2.74 -3.55 -1.97
C PHE A 70 -2.55 -3.14 -3.43
N SER A 71 -3.42 -3.59 -4.35
CA SER A 71 -3.28 -3.30 -5.78
C SER A 71 -4.11 -2.09 -6.23
N PRO A 72 -3.79 -1.49 -7.40
CA PRO A 72 -4.56 -0.37 -7.93
C PRO A 72 -6.02 -0.74 -8.21
N SER A 73 -6.27 -1.99 -8.65
CA SER A 73 -7.64 -2.48 -8.87
C SER A 73 -8.48 -2.40 -7.60
N VAL A 74 -7.93 -2.73 -6.43
CA VAL A 74 -8.67 -2.63 -5.16
C VAL A 74 -9.02 -1.18 -4.85
N SER A 75 -8.05 -0.26 -4.95
CA SER A 75 -8.32 1.18 -4.72
C SER A 75 -9.36 1.74 -5.68
N LEU A 76 -9.26 1.42 -6.97
CA LEU A 76 -10.18 1.89 -7.99
C LEU A 76 -11.59 1.33 -7.77
N THR A 77 -11.73 0.04 -7.46
CA THR A 77 -13.05 -0.55 -7.18
C THR A 77 -13.71 0.10 -5.97
N ILE A 78 -12.97 0.37 -4.88
CA ILE A 78 -13.52 1.09 -3.72
C ILE A 78 -14.05 2.47 -4.15
N ARG A 79 -13.30 3.20 -4.98
CA ARG A 79 -13.72 4.52 -5.50
C ARG A 79 -14.96 4.41 -6.39
N THR A 80 -15.04 3.39 -7.24
CA THR A 80 -16.18 3.15 -8.12
C THR A 80 -17.44 2.83 -7.30
N VAL A 81 -17.35 1.94 -6.32
CA VAL A 81 -18.47 1.59 -5.42
C VAL A 81 -18.98 2.81 -4.64
N LEU A 82 -18.07 3.71 -4.24
CA LEU A 82 -18.45 5.00 -3.63
C LEU A 82 -19.18 5.93 -4.60
N GLN A 83 -18.81 5.93 -5.88
CA GLN A 83 -19.44 6.77 -6.90
C GLN A 83 -20.80 6.23 -7.35
N THR A 84 -21.00 4.92 -7.34
CA THR A 84 -22.29 4.27 -7.67
C THR A 84 -23.32 4.44 -6.55
N GLY A 85 -22.92 4.93 -5.38
CA GLY A 85 -23.81 5.14 -4.23
C GLY A 85 -24.21 3.85 -3.52
N GLU A 86 -23.47 2.76 -3.76
CA GLU A 86 -23.65 1.48 -3.07
C GLU A 86 -23.24 1.60 -1.60
N SER A 87 -23.64 0.63 -0.77
CA SER A 87 -23.67 0.70 0.71
C SER A 87 -22.29 0.63 1.39
N ILE A 88 -21.35 1.46 0.96
CA ILE A 88 -20.06 1.69 1.59
C ILE A 88 -20.04 3.06 2.25
N SER A 89 -19.40 3.12 3.42
CA SER A 89 -19.29 4.36 4.16
C SER A 89 -18.42 5.37 3.40
N PRO A 90 -18.79 6.67 3.34
CA PRO A 90 -17.96 7.69 2.68
C PRO A 90 -16.48 7.74 3.14
N PRO A 91 -16.14 7.40 4.41
CA PRO A 91 -14.75 7.23 4.84
C PRO A 91 -13.92 6.21 4.06
N ALA A 92 -14.52 5.27 3.31
CA ALA A 92 -13.78 4.28 2.53
C ALA A 92 -12.86 4.87 1.45
N LYS A 93 -13.08 6.13 1.05
CA LYS A 93 -12.15 6.87 0.18
C LYS A 93 -10.75 6.97 0.80
N HIS A 94 -10.66 6.97 2.12
CA HIS A 94 -9.41 6.96 2.87
C HIS A 94 -8.73 5.61 2.73
N THR A 95 -9.45 4.51 2.91
CA THR A 95 -8.96 3.16 2.62
C THR A 95 -8.44 3.04 1.18
N ALA A 96 -9.18 3.54 0.18
CA ALA A 96 -8.72 3.55 -1.21
C ALA A 96 -7.41 4.33 -1.40
N SER A 97 -7.32 5.52 -0.79
CA SER A 97 -6.10 6.35 -0.85
C SER A 97 -4.91 5.69 -0.16
N PHE A 98 -5.14 4.98 0.95
CA PHE A 98 -4.10 4.24 1.66
C PHE A 98 -3.60 3.05 0.83
N VAL A 99 -4.51 2.26 0.26
CA VAL A 99 -4.18 1.14 -0.64
C VAL A 99 -3.34 1.60 -1.82
N GLU A 100 -3.73 2.70 -2.46
CA GLU A 100 -2.98 3.31 -3.57
C GLU A 100 -1.58 3.76 -3.15
N LEU A 101 -1.47 4.46 -2.02
CA LEU A 101 -0.16 4.91 -1.51
C LEU A 101 0.79 3.72 -1.22
N VAL A 102 0.25 2.63 -0.67
CA VAL A 102 1.02 1.40 -0.39
C VAL A 102 1.41 0.69 -1.68
N ASN A 103 0.53 0.63 -2.69
CA ASN A 103 0.86 0.10 -4.01
C ASN A 103 2.05 0.86 -4.61
N ASP A 104 1.93 2.18 -4.64
CA ASP A 104 2.84 3.05 -5.36
C ASP A 104 4.23 2.99 -4.75
N VAL A 105 4.35 3.07 -3.42
CA VAL A 105 5.64 2.93 -2.74
C VAL A 105 6.23 1.52 -2.93
N PHE A 106 5.40 0.48 -2.98
CA PHE A 106 5.86 -0.88 -3.22
C PHE A 106 6.42 -1.05 -4.64
N ASP A 107 5.75 -0.48 -5.64
CA ASP A 107 6.21 -0.50 -7.03
C ASP A 107 7.55 0.24 -7.20
N ILE A 108 7.70 1.41 -6.55
CA ILE A 108 8.95 2.17 -6.59
C ILE A 108 10.10 1.43 -5.93
N LEU A 109 9.87 0.80 -4.78
CA LEU A 109 10.89 0.05 -4.04
C LEU A 109 11.08 -1.39 -4.53
N ASN A 110 10.50 -1.72 -5.68
CA ASN A 110 10.61 -3.01 -6.33
C ASN A 110 10.84 -2.87 -7.85
N SER A 111 11.49 -1.78 -8.27
CA SER A 111 11.81 -1.51 -9.66
C SER A 111 13.00 -2.37 -10.12
N ARG A 112 12.90 -2.93 -11.33
CA ARG A 112 13.89 -3.85 -11.91
C ARG A 112 14.31 -3.49 -13.33
N GLN A 113 13.68 -2.47 -13.90
CA GLN A 113 13.79 -2.14 -15.31
C GLN A 113 13.97 -0.64 -15.46
N LEU A 114 14.76 -0.24 -16.44
CA LEU A 114 14.91 1.16 -16.85
C LEU A 114 13.60 1.72 -17.40
N PHE A 115 12.89 0.92 -18.18
CA PHE A 115 11.66 1.32 -18.87
C PHE A 115 10.55 0.32 -18.56
N HIS A 116 9.38 0.83 -18.22
CA HIS A 116 8.20 0.04 -17.91
C HIS A 116 6.93 0.88 -18.14
N ASN A 117 5.82 0.25 -18.53
CA ASN A 117 4.56 0.95 -18.82
C ASN A 117 4.00 1.72 -17.60
N ASN A 118 4.23 1.19 -16.41
CA ASN A 118 4.05 1.91 -15.15
C ASN A 118 5.35 2.67 -14.80
N PRO A 119 5.36 4.02 -14.81
CA PRO A 119 6.52 4.82 -14.45
C PRO A 119 7.03 4.55 -13.02
N LEU A 120 6.16 4.17 -12.10
CA LEU A 120 6.55 3.88 -10.72
C LEU A 120 7.40 2.61 -10.59
N LYS A 121 7.46 1.77 -11.63
CA LYS A 121 8.29 0.55 -11.68
C LYS A 121 9.61 0.75 -12.41
N THR A 122 9.92 1.99 -12.80
CA THR A 122 11.16 2.33 -13.49
C THR A 122 12.29 2.65 -12.51
N ALA A 123 13.53 2.65 -13.00
CA ALA A 123 14.69 3.05 -12.21
C ALA A 123 14.57 4.51 -11.75
N LEU A 124 15.13 4.82 -10.57
CA LEU A 124 15.27 6.21 -10.14
C LEU A 124 16.37 6.87 -10.97
N THR A 125 16.09 8.03 -11.55
CA THR A 125 17.01 8.77 -12.42
C THR A 125 17.15 10.22 -11.98
N LYS A 126 18.27 10.87 -12.33
CA LYS A 126 18.48 12.32 -12.10
C LYS A 126 17.49 13.17 -12.90
N SER A 127 17.15 12.69 -14.11
CA SER A 127 16.27 13.38 -15.04
C SER A 127 14.91 12.68 -15.12
N ALA A 128 13.85 13.45 -14.84
CA ALA A 128 12.47 13.21 -15.23
C ALA A 128 11.71 12.02 -14.59
N SER A 129 11.37 12.13 -13.29
CA SER A 129 9.97 12.32 -12.86
C SER A 129 9.85 12.29 -11.33
N ASN A 130 9.65 13.47 -10.75
CA ASN A 130 9.56 13.69 -9.29
C ASN A 130 8.42 12.95 -8.59
N LYS A 131 7.58 12.20 -9.32
CA LYS A 131 6.47 11.44 -8.74
C LYS A 131 6.95 10.43 -7.72
N SER A 132 8.04 9.70 -7.99
CA SER A 132 8.56 8.70 -7.04
C SER A 132 9.04 9.34 -5.74
N PHE A 133 9.76 10.46 -5.83
CA PHE A 133 10.19 11.23 -4.66
C PHE A 133 9.03 11.87 -3.89
N ASP A 134 8.01 12.37 -4.59
CA ASP A 134 6.80 12.89 -3.97
C ASP A 134 6.02 11.79 -3.25
N ILE A 135 5.94 10.60 -3.83
CA ILE A 135 5.33 9.42 -3.21
C ILE A 135 6.15 9.00 -1.98
N PHE A 136 7.49 8.98 -2.04
CA PHE A 136 8.32 8.74 -0.87
C PHE A 136 8.05 9.72 0.26
N LYS A 137 8.00 11.03 -0.04
CA LYS A 137 7.70 12.06 0.96
C LYS A 137 6.30 11.86 1.57
N LYS A 138 5.28 11.64 0.73
CA LYS A 138 3.90 11.38 1.17
C LYS A 138 3.82 10.12 2.04
N THR A 139 4.48 9.05 1.62
CA THR A 139 4.52 7.79 2.36
C THR A 139 5.22 7.96 3.69
N SER A 140 6.39 8.60 3.74
CA SER A 140 7.09 8.86 5.01
C SER A 140 6.24 9.70 5.96
N GLN A 141 5.60 10.78 5.50
CA GLN A 141 4.70 11.60 6.31
C GLN A 141 3.49 10.80 6.83
N CYS A 142 2.90 9.96 5.98
CA CYS A 142 1.81 9.07 6.37
C CYS A 142 2.26 8.07 7.43
N PHE A 143 3.37 7.36 7.19
CA PHE A 143 3.85 6.25 8.03
C PHE A 143 4.50 6.68 9.34
N ILE A 144 5.05 7.89 9.42
CA ILE A 144 5.53 8.50 10.69
C ILE A 144 4.37 8.62 11.68
N ASN A 145 3.21 9.07 11.22
CA ASN A 145 2.03 9.30 12.04
C ASN A 145 1.05 8.13 12.06
N LEU A 146 1.32 7.08 11.27
CA LEU A 146 0.47 5.90 11.16
C LEU A 146 0.44 5.15 12.49
N LYS A 147 -0.76 4.89 12.97
CA LYS A 147 -1.02 4.13 14.20
C LYS A 147 -2.06 3.07 13.93
N GLN A 148 -1.92 1.92 14.59
CA GLN A 148 -2.94 0.88 14.55
C GLN A 148 -3.91 1.07 15.71
N LEU A 149 -5.21 0.95 15.43
CA LEU A 149 -6.29 1.02 16.39
C LEU A 149 -6.50 -0.37 17.00
N VAL A 150 -5.93 -0.63 18.18
CA VAL A 150 -6.09 -1.93 18.85
C VAL A 150 -7.30 -1.87 19.77
N ASN A 151 -8.37 -2.57 19.39
CA ASN A 151 -9.48 -2.89 20.30
C ASN A 151 -9.15 -4.19 21.06
N LYS A 152 -8.26 -4.10 22.05
CA LYS A 152 -8.13 -5.16 23.08
C LYS A 152 -8.55 -4.57 24.42
N ASN A 153 -9.55 -5.18 25.05
CA ASN A 153 -10.01 -4.91 26.42
C ASN A 153 -10.56 -3.49 26.70
N HIS A 154 -11.31 -2.89 25.76
CA HIS A 154 -11.99 -1.58 25.94
C HIS A 154 -11.10 -0.37 26.30
N LYS A 155 -9.78 -0.51 26.25
CA LYS A 155 -8.84 0.62 26.31
C LYS A 155 -8.28 0.80 24.92
N GLY A 156 -8.85 1.71 24.13
CA GLY A 156 -8.39 2.04 22.78
C GLY A 156 -6.92 2.42 22.80
N CYS A 157 -6.04 1.46 22.55
CA CYS A 157 -4.60 1.62 22.68
C CYS A 157 -4.03 1.82 21.27
N MET A 158 -3.31 2.92 21.11
CA MET A 158 -2.65 3.27 19.86
C MET A 158 -1.27 2.65 19.86
N VAL A 159 -1.07 1.64 19.02
CA VAL A 159 0.22 0.93 18.93
C VAL A 159 0.84 1.20 17.56
N ARG A 160 2.17 1.18 17.46
CA ARG A 160 2.88 1.34 16.19
C ARG A 160 3.74 0.11 15.91
N PRO A 161 3.29 -0.80 15.03
CA PRO A 161 4.08 -1.95 14.61
C PRO A 161 5.47 -1.58 14.08
N TYR A 162 6.46 -2.43 14.33
CA TYR A 162 7.83 -2.25 13.82
C TYR A 162 7.91 -2.12 12.30
N CYS A 163 6.99 -2.75 11.56
CA CYS A 163 6.99 -2.66 10.11
C CYS A 163 6.72 -1.23 9.59
N PHE A 164 6.10 -0.36 10.39
CA PHE A 164 5.89 1.04 9.98
C PHE A 164 7.21 1.81 10.04
N ASN A 165 8.00 1.61 11.11
CA ASN A 165 9.36 2.14 11.19
C ASN A 165 10.25 1.58 10.09
N GLY A 166 10.19 0.27 9.86
CA GLY A 166 10.97 -0.39 8.82
C GLY A 166 10.69 0.17 7.43
N LEU A 167 9.45 0.55 7.12
CA LEU A 167 9.13 1.18 5.84
C LEU A 167 9.75 2.57 5.72
N VAL A 168 9.62 3.41 6.75
CA VAL A 168 10.22 4.76 6.77
C VAL A 168 11.74 4.68 6.65
N GLN A 169 12.37 3.77 7.39
CA GLN A 169 13.81 3.53 7.31
C GLN A 169 14.23 3.04 5.92
N THR A 170 13.46 2.15 5.29
CA THR A 170 13.76 1.68 3.93
C THR A 170 13.70 2.81 2.92
N ILE A 171 12.69 3.68 3.02
CA ILE A 171 12.56 4.86 2.15
C ILE A 171 13.75 5.80 2.35
N ASN A 172 14.08 6.13 3.60
CA ASN A 172 15.21 7.00 3.91
C ASN A 172 16.53 6.42 3.41
N GLY A 173 16.78 5.13 3.62
CA GLY A 173 18.00 4.47 3.14
C GLY A 173 18.13 4.48 1.61
N VAL A 174 17.04 4.26 0.88
CA VAL A 174 17.05 4.37 -0.59
C VAL A 174 17.31 5.81 -1.05
N LEU A 175 16.71 6.79 -0.37
CA LEU A 175 16.92 8.21 -0.67
C LEU A 175 18.37 8.64 -0.41
N GLU A 176 18.92 8.31 0.77
CA GLU A 176 20.31 8.62 1.13
C GLU A 176 21.30 7.97 0.18
N LEU A 177 21.09 6.68 -0.17
CA LEU A 177 21.93 5.99 -1.13
C LEU A 177 21.86 6.65 -2.51
N PHE A 178 20.66 7.00 -2.98
CA PHE A 178 20.52 7.71 -4.25
C PHE A 178 21.22 9.08 -4.23
N GLU A 179 21.07 9.85 -3.16
CA GLU A 179 21.71 11.17 -3.03
C GLU A 179 23.23 11.11 -2.94
N ASN A 180 23.81 10.02 -2.42
CA ASN A 180 25.25 9.84 -2.37
C ASN A 180 25.83 9.46 -3.75
N GLU A 181 25.13 8.59 -4.49
CA GLU A 181 25.63 8.05 -5.76
C GLU A 181 25.32 8.97 -6.95
N LYS A 182 24.31 9.84 -6.84
CA LYS A 182 23.86 10.68 -7.97
C LYS A 182 24.90 11.67 -8.46
N ASP A 183 25.95 12.00 -7.71
CA ASP A 183 26.96 12.98 -8.15
C ASP A 183 28.16 12.29 -8.83
N GLU A 184 28.18 10.96 -8.86
CA GLU A 184 29.19 10.20 -9.58
C GLU A 184 29.00 10.31 -11.09
N ALA A 185 30.13 10.41 -11.82
CA ALA A 185 30.16 10.61 -13.27
C ALA A 185 29.52 9.44 -14.04
N ASP A 186 29.61 8.22 -13.51
CA ASP A 186 29.08 7.00 -14.14
C ASP A 186 27.64 6.67 -13.70
N PHE A 187 27.10 7.40 -12.73
CA PHE A 187 25.75 7.15 -12.24
C PHE A 187 24.69 7.69 -13.21
N SER A 188 23.95 6.78 -13.84
CA SER A 188 22.84 7.11 -14.73
C SER A 188 21.47 6.83 -14.10
N HIS A 189 21.35 5.75 -13.31
CA HIS A 189 20.09 5.28 -12.75
C HIS A 189 20.30 4.35 -11.55
N PHE A 190 19.27 4.21 -10.72
CA PHE A 190 19.25 3.31 -9.56
C PHE A 190 18.04 2.37 -9.59
N LEU A 191 18.30 1.07 -9.57
CA LEU A 191 17.29 0.02 -9.43
C LEU A 191 17.13 -0.35 -7.96
N THR A 192 15.89 -0.48 -7.50
CA THR A 192 15.59 -0.67 -6.07
C THR A 192 15.46 -2.13 -5.64
N ASN A 193 15.62 -3.09 -6.57
CA ASN A 193 15.60 -4.54 -6.32
C ASN A 193 16.81 -5.23 -6.94
#